data_AF-A0A9P6D577-F1
#
_entry.id   AF-A0A9P6D577-F1
#
_cell.length_a   1.000
_cell.length_b   1.000
_cell.length_c   1.000
_cell.angle_alpha   90.00
_cell.angle_beta   90.00
_cell.angle_gamma   90.00
#
_symmetry.space_group_name_H-M   'P 1'
#
loop_
_entity.id
_entity.type
_entity.pdbx_description
1 polymer ?
#
loop_
_entity_poly.entity_id
_entity_poly.type
_entity_poly.pdbx_seq_one_letter_code
_entity_poly.pdbx_strand_id
1 'polypeptide(L)'
;MATLYPQSLPLNTYEPPIYEAYEQCLMMEANAGTDTDTLMLARCLGYLIRELPNEARELLAQEIVECFANFDEMKSLSWLYVNHLIRLFRQSKCRTPAPSEHSSRLSFEMHHSFFNEAVEPQSLCIAS
;
A
#
# COMPACT_ATOMS: atom_id res chain seq x y z
N MET A 1 -13.34 18.57 -17.00
CA MET A 1 -12.87 17.31 -16.38
C MET A 1 -11.48 17.56 -15.85
N ALA A 2 -11.30 17.70 -14.54
CA ALA A 2 -9.97 17.90 -13.96
C ALA A 2 -9.23 16.56 -14.03
N THR A 3 -8.22 16.47 -14.90
CA THR A 3 -7.24 15.37 -14.83
C THR A 3 -6.49 15.55 -13.52
N LEU A 4 -6.87 14.76 -12.50
CA LEU A 4 -6.17 14.68 -11.22
C LEU A 4 -4.80 14.04 -11.45
N TYR A 5 -3.89 14.79 -12.04
CA TYR A 5 -2.48 14.42 -12.03
C TYR A 5 -2.00 14.55 -10.58
N PRO A 6 -1.22 13.58 -10.08
CA PRO A 6 -0.61 13.71 -8.77
C PRO A 6 0.18 15.02 -8.75
N GLN A 7 -0.03 15.82 -7.71
CA GLN A 7 0.67 17.09 -7.52
C GLN A 7 2.18 16.84 -7.42
N SER A 8 3.00 17.81 -7.84
CA SER A 8 4.47 17.71 -7.69
C SER A 8 4.88 17.35 -6.27
N LEU A 9 5.97 16.59 -6.13
CA LEU A 9 6.48 16.25 -4.81
C LEU A 9 6.92 17.54 -4.09
N PRO A 10 6.58 17.72 -2.80
CA PRO A 10 7.10 18.83 -2.03
C PRO A 10 8.60 18.66 -1.81
N LEU A 11 9.24 19.76 -1.43
CA LEU A 11 10.63 19.80 -1.01
C LEU A 11 10.89 18.77 0.11
N ASN A 12 12.06 18.15 0.04
CA ASN A 12 12.49 17.18 1.04
C ASN A 12 12.70 17.84 2.40
N THR A 13 12.00 17.34 3.41
CA THR A 13 12.14 17.75 4.82
C THR A 13 12.49 16.57 5.72
N TYR A 14 12.84 15.42 5.15
CA TYR A 14 13.15 14.22 5.90
C TYR A 14 14.57 14.27 6.47
N GLU A 15 14.78 13.50 7.52
CA GLU A 15 16.12 13.19 8.04
C GLU A 15 16.58 11.81 7.53
N PRO A 16 17.87 11.48 7.62
CA PRO A 16 18.34 10.13 7.36
C PRO A 16 17.59 9.10 8.22
N PRO A 17 17.30 7.89 7.70
CA PRO A 17 17.73 7.36 6.39
C PRO A 17 16.78 7.69 5.22
N ILE A 18 15.61 8.28 5.49
CA ILE A 18 14.56 8.49 4.48
C ILE A 18 14.92 9.60 3.49
N TYR A 19 15.75 10.56 3.92
CA TYR A 19 16.18 11.70 3.11
C TYR A 19 16.69 11.28 1.72
N GLU A 20 17.56 10.27 1.64
CA GLU A 20 18.19 9.85 0.39
C GLU A 20 17.17 9.25 -0.59
N ALA A 21 16.29 8.37 -0.11
CA ALA A 21 15.24 7.78 -0.93
C ALA A 21 14.30 8.84 -1.52
N TYR A 22 13.93 9.82 -0.70
CA TYR A 22 13.04 10.90 -1.13
C TYR A 22 13.72 11.86 -2.11
N GLU A 23 15.02 12.15 -1.93
CA GLU A 23 15.82 12.89 -2.92
C GLU A 23 15.84 12.16 -4.27
N GLN A 24 16.04 10.84 -4.29
CA GLN A 24 16.03 10.08 -5.54
C GLN A 24 14.67 10.17 -6.26
N CYS A 25 13.55 10.19 -5.51
CA CYS A 25 12.22 10.42 -6.09
C CYS A 25 12.08 11.82 -6.71
N LEU A 26 12.59 12.85 -6.04
CA LEU A 26 12.61 14.22 -6.57
C LEU A 26 13.49 14.33 -7.83
N MET A 27 14.66 13.69 -7.83
CA MET A 27 15.53 13.64 -9.00
C MET A 27 14.85 12.94 -10.17
N MET A 28 14.21 11.80 -9.93
CA MET A 28 13.45 11.08 -10.96
C MET A 28 12.30 11.94 -11.52
N GLU A 29 11.55 12.65 -10.66
CA GLU A 29 10.50 13.57 -11.09
C GLU A 29 11.05 14.70 -11.98
N ALA A 30 12.17 15.32 -11.56
CA ALA A 30 12.81 16.39 -12.31
C ALA A 30 13.35 15.92 -13.68
N ASN A 31 13.89 14.70 -13.74
CA ASN A 31 14.44 14.10 -14.98
C ASN A 31 13.35 13.63 -15.95
N ALA A 32 12.12 13.40 -15.48
CA ALA A 32 11.02 12.93 -16.32
C ALA A 32 10.62 13.94 -17.42
N GLY A 33 10.83 15.24 -17.19
CA GLY A 33 10.48 16.29 -18.16
C GLY A 33 8.99 16.26 -18.51
N THR A 34 8.66 15.88 -19.74
CA THR A 34 7.26 15.75 -20.24
C THR A 34 6.73 14.32 -20.24
N ASP A 35 7.53 13.33 -19.80
CA ASP A 35 7.07 11.94 -19.71
C ASP A 35 6.10 11.78 -18.53
N THR A 36 4.82 11.71 -18.87
CA THR A 36 3.73 11.62 -17.89
C THR A 36 3.78 10.35 -17.06
N ASP A 37 4.27 9.24 -17.63
CA ASP A 37 4.31 7.96 -16.93
C ASP A 37 5.46 7.98 -15.92
N THR A 38 6.65 8.42 -16.33
CA THR A 38 7.77 8.60 -15.40
C THR A 38 7.44 9.60 -14.30
N LEU A 39 6.77 10.72 -14.61
CA LEU A 39 6.29 11.68 -13.59
C LEU A 39 5.34 11.02 -12.59
N MET A 40 4.38 10.24 -13.08
CA MET A 40 3.41 9.54 -12.23
C MET A 40 4.09 8.51 -11.33
N LEU A 41 5.03 7.74 -11.87
CA LEU A 41 5.76 6.71 -11.12
C LEU A 41 6.70 7.31 -10.07
N ALA A 42 7.41 8.39 -10.39
CA ALA A 42 8.26 9.12 -9.45
C ALA A 42 7.43 9.68 -8.29
N ARG A 43 6.31 10.35 -8.63
CA ARG A 43 5.37 10.88 -7.63
C ARG A 43 4.78 9.77 -6.78
N CYS A 44 4.44 8.62 -7.38
CA CYS A 44 3.90 7.49 -6.64
C CYS A 44 4.85 7.05 -5.52
N LEU A 45 6.14 6.88 -5.81
CA LEU A 45 7.14 6.52 -4.79
C LEU A 45 7.26 7.59 -3.71
N GLY A 46 7.39 8.87 -4.11
CA GLY A 46 7.50 9.97 -3.14
C GLY A 46 6.28 10.10 -2.22
N TYR A 47 5.06 9.93 -2.75
CA TYR A 47 3.85 9.92 -1.91
C TYR A 47 3.72 8.65 -1.06
N LEU A 48 4.19 7.48 -1.53
CA LEU A 48 4.23 6.29 -0.68
C LEU A 48 5.14 6.53 0.53
N ILE A 49 6.32 7.15 0.36
CA ILE A 49 7.17 7.54 1.48
C ILE A 49 6.39 8.44 2.47
N ARG A 50 5.59 9.38 1.97
CA ARG A 50 4.83 10.31 2.82
C ARG A 50 3.70 9.65 3.60
N GLU A 51 2.93 8.80 2.93
CA GLU A 51 1.67 8.28 3.46
C GLU A 51 1.82 6.96 4.21
N LEU A 52 2.90 6.20 3.98
CA LEU A 52 3.12 4.94 4.69
C LEU A 52 3.47 5.17 6.16
N PRO A 53 3.09 4.24 7.07
CA PRO A 53 3.55 4.25 8.45
C PRO A 53 5.08 4.06 8.52
N ASN A 54 5.70 4.41 9.64
CA ASN A 54 7.15 4.50 9.79
C ASN A 54 7.88 3.21 9.36
N GLU A 55 7.41 2.04 9.80
CA GLU A 55 8.08 0.76 9.52
C GLU A 55 8.03 0.43 8.01
N ALA A 56 6.87 0.62 7.38
CA ALA A 56 6.71 0.38 5.94
C ALA A 56 7.46 1.43 5.11
N ARG A 57 7.52 2.68 5.59
CA ARG A 57 8.26 3.78 4.95
C ARG A 57 9.76 3.51 4.94
N GLU A 58 10.33 3.03 6.04
CA GLU A 58 11.76 2.71 6.13
C GLU A 58 12.13 1.58 5.17
N LEU A 59 11.31 0.53 5.08
CA LEU A 59 11.51 -0.56 4.12
C LEU A 59 11.43 -0.05 2.67
N LEU A 60 10.42 0.73 2.32
CA LEU A 60 10.32 1.33 0.99
C LEU A 60 11.51 2.25 0.68
N ALA A 61 11.94 3.06 1.65
CA ALA A 61 13.08 3.94 1.48
C ALA A 61 14.35 3.15 1.20
N GLN A 62 14.56 2.03 1.91
CA GLN A 62 15.66 1.12 1.64
C GLN A 62 15.58 0.53 0.22
N GLU A 63 14.42 0.00 -0.19
CA GLU A 63 14.24 -0.54 -1.55
C GLU A 63 14.54 0.50 -2.65
N ILE A 64 14.16 1.76 -2.43
CA ILE A 64 14.46 2.86 -3.34
C ILE A 64 15.98 3.12 -3.38
N VAL A 65 16.63 3.21 -2.23
CA VAL A 65 18.09 3.41 -2.16
C VAL A 65 18.85 2.27 -2.84
N GLU A 66 18.36 1.04 -2.70
CA GLU A 66 18.92 -0.17 -3.34
C GLU A 66 18.75 -0.18 -4.86
N CYS A 67 17.92 0.70 -5.44
CA CYS A 67 17.90 0.94 -6.88
C CYS A 67 19.12 1.75 -7.36
N PHE A 68 20.00 2.23 -6.47
CA PHE A 68 21.21 2.99 -6.78
C PHE A 68 20.97 4.20 -7.71
N ALA A 69 19.85 4.90 -7.53
CA ALA A 69 19.40 5.99 -8.40
C ALA A 69 19.23 5.60 -9.89
N ASN A 70 19.08 4.31 -10.19
CA ASN A 70 18.71 3.83 -11.52
C ASN A 70 17.20 4.01 -11.74
N PHE A 71 16.84 4.99 -12.57
CA PHE A 71 15.42 5.32 -12.81
C PHE A 71 14.62 4.21 -13.47
N ASP A 72 15.25 3.30 -14.23
CA ASP A 72 14.53 2.15 -14.80
C ASP A 72 14.14 1.12 -13.72
N GLU A 73 15.01 0.91 -12.75
CA GLU A 73 14.73 0.08 -11.57
C GLU A 73 13.68 0.73 -10.67
N MET A 74 13.81 2.04 -10.41
CA MET A 74 12.79 2.79 -9.65
C MET A 74 11.42 2.78 -10.33
N LYS A 75 11.35 2.89 -11.67
CA LYS A 75 10.08 2.72 -12.41
C LYS A 75 9.50 1.33 -12.20
N SER A 76 10.34 0.30 -12.23
CA SER A 76 9.92 -1.08 -12.02
C SER A 76 9.38 -1.29 -10.59
N LEU A 77 10.05 -0.73 -9.58
CA LEU A 77 9.60 -0.73 -8.20
C LEU A 77 8.26 0.01 -8.04
N SER A 78 8.13 1.18 -8.65
CA SER A 78 6.87 1.95 -8.62
C SER A 78 5.72 1.16 -9.25
N TRP A 79 5.96 0.49 -10.38
CA TRP A 79 4.98 -0.40 -11.01
C TRP A 79 4.57 -1.57 -10.12
N LEU A 80 5.49 -2.16 -9.37
CA LEU A 80 5.20 -3.22 -8.39
C LEU A 80 4.17 -2.71 -7.38
N TYR A 81 4.42 -1.55 -6.75
CA TYR A 81 3.50 -0.95 -5.79
C TYR A 81 2.16 -0.54 -6.41
N VAL A 82 2.17 0.07 -7.59
CA VAL A 82 0.93 0.44 -8.30
C VAL A 82 0.07 -0.79 -8.56
N ASN A 83 0.65 -1.88 -9.08
CA ASN A 83 -0.09 -3.06 -9.52
C ASN A 83 -0.53 -3.98 -8.38
N HIS A 84 0.27 -4.07 -7.31
CA HIS A 84 0.05 -5.03 -6.23
C HIS A 84 -0.47 -4.41 -4.94
N LEU A 85 -0.24 -3.12 -4.69
CA LEU A 85 -0.78 -2.42 -3.52
C LEU A 85 -1.95 -1.52 -3.94
N ILE A 86 -1.69 -0.51 -4.75
CA ILE A 86 -2.67 0.56 -5.04
C ILE A 86 -3.87 0.02 -5.83
N ARG A 87 -3.63 -0.86 -6.81
CA ARG A 87 -4.69 -1.43 -7.65
C ARG A 87 -5.76 -2.18 -6.86
N LEU A 88 -5.39 -2.87 -5.79
CA LEU A 88 -6.34 -3.62 -4.95
C LEU A 88 -7.40 -2.69 -4.35
N PHE A 89 -6.99 -1.50 -3.89
CA PHE A 89 -7.90 -0.48 -3.34
C PHE A 89 -8.74 0.22 -4.40
N ARG A 90 -8.35 0.17 -5.68
CA ARG A 90 -9.18 0.66 -6.79
C ARG A 90 -10.24 -0.35 -7.21
N GLN A 91 -9.92 -1.65 -7.14
CA GLN A 91 -10.83 -2.72 -7.51
C GLN A 91 -11.97 -2.90 -6.49
N SER A 92 -11.71 -2.68 -5.21
CA SER A 92 -12.73 -2.80 -4.14
C SER A 92 -13.80 -1.69 -4.14
N LYS A 93 -13.67 -0.67 -4.99
CA LYS A 93 -14.72 0.36 -5.20
C LYS A 93 -15.81 -0.07 -6.19
N CYS A 94 -15.70 -1.26 -6.77
CA CYS A 94 -16.84 -1.87 -7.45
C CYS A 94 -17.94 -2.15 -6.43
N ARG A 95 -19.19 -1.83 -6.80
CA ARG A 95 -20.41 -2.07 -6.01
C ARG A 95 -20.29 -3.44 -5.33
N THR A 96 -20.43 -3.49 -4.00
CA THR A 96 -20.74 -4.77 -3.34
C THR A 96 -21.87 -5.40 -4.16
N PRO A 97 -21.69 -6.62 -4.68
CA PRO A 97 -22.75 -7.26 -5.45
C PRO A 97 -24.03 -7.14 -4.63
N ALA A 98 -25.10 -6.64 -5.27
CA ALA A 98 -26.39 -6.57 -4.60
C ALA A 98 -26.65 -7.96 -3.99
N PRO A 99 -27.08 -8.04 -2.71
CA PRO A 99 -27.38 -9.31 -2.08
C PRO A 99 -28.21 -10.17 -3.04
N SER A 100 -27.68 -11.30 -3.50
CA SER A 100 -28.48 -12.21 -4.31
C SER A 100 -29.33 -13.03 -3.37
N GLU A 101 -30.64 -13.02 -3.59
CA GLU A 101 -31.60 -13.94 -2.97
C GLU A 101 -31.51 -15.32 -3.66
N HIS A 102 -30.29 -15.85 -3.81
CA HIS A 102 -30.11 -17.19 -4.34
C HIS A 102 -30.32 -18.21 -3.22
N SER A 103 -31.16 -19.22 -3.44
CA SER A 103 -31.47 -20.28 -2.46
C SER A 103 -30.24 -21.08 -1.98
N SER A 104 -29.13 -20.99 -2.72
CA SER A 104 -27.83 -21.58 -2.35
C SER A 104 -27.00 -20.74 -1.38
N ARG A 105 -27.45 -19.52 -1.05
CA ARG A 105 -26.73 -18.64 -0.13
C ARG A 105 -26.99 -19.15 1.29
N LEU A 106 -26.12 -20.06 1.73
CA LEU A 106 -26.08 -20.52 3.11
C LEU A 106 -26.05 -19.29 4.01
N SER A 107 -27.09 -19.13 4.83
CA SER A 107 -27.16 -18.08 5.83
C SER A 107 -25.91 -18.15 6.68
N PHE A 108 -25.23 -17.01 6.84
CA PHE A 108 -24.06 -16.85 7.70
C PHE A 108 -24.33 -17.18 9.19
N GLU A 109 -25.58 -17.53 9.52
CA GLU A 109 -26.11 -17.82 10.84
C GLU A 109 -25.86 -19.27 11.32
N MET A 110 -25.14 -20.10 10.54
CA MET A 110 -24.82 -21.48 10.92
C MET A 110 -23.39 -21.67 11.48
N HIS A 111 -22.72 -20.61 11.92
CA HIS A 111 -21.37 -20.67 12.49
C HIS A 111 -21.25 -20.16 13.93
N HIS A 112 -22.35 -19.94 14.65
CA HIS A 112 -22.28 -19.53 16.05
C HIS A 112 -21.89 -20.69 17.00
N SER A 113 -22.11 -21.94 16.58
CA SER A 113 -21.72 -23.13 17.35
C SER A 113 -20.22 -23.41 17.28
N PHE A 114 -19.55 -23.10 16.16
CA PHE A 114 -18.13 -23.44 15.96
C PHE A 114 -17.19 -22.55 16.79
N PHE A 115 -17.56 -21.30 17.08
CA PHE A 115 -16.73 -20.37 17.86
C PHE A 115 -16.89 -20.54 19.39
N ASN A 116 -18.02 -21.06 19.87
CA ASN A 116 -18.24 -21.24 21.31
C ASN A 116 -17.50 -22.44 21.92
N GLU A 117 -17.13 -23.44 21.11
CA GLU A 117 -16.42 -24.64 21.58
C GLU A 117 -14.91 -24.39 21.80
N ALA A 118 -14.37 -23.29 21.29
CA ALA A 118 -12.95 -22.91 21.47
C ALA A 118 -12.70 -22.04 22.72
N VAL A 119 -13.75 -21.73 23.51
CA VAL A 119 -13.67 -20.88 24.70
C VAL A 119 -14.17 -21.65 25.93
N GLU A 120 -13.56 -22.80 26.23
CA GLU A 120 -13.57 -23.30 27.61
C GLU A 120 -12.19 -23.06 28.24
N PRO A 121 -12.09 -22.22 29.30
CA PRO A 121 -10.90 -22.19 30.13
C PRO A 121 -10.86 -23.45 31.01
N GLN A 122 -9.84 -24.29 30.83
CA GLN A 122 -9.48 -25.31 31.83
C GLN A 122 -8.94 -24.62 33.10
N SER A 123 -9.83 -24.15 33.96
CA SER A 123 -9.49 -23.82 35.35
C SER A 123 -9.54 -25.10 36.19
N LEU A 124 -8.44 -25.86 36.17
CA LEU A 124 -8.25 -26.98 37.09
C LEU A 124 -7.77 -26.42 38.45
N CYS A 125 -8.69 -26.04 39.33
CA CYS A 125 -8.39 -25.86 40.74
C CYS A 125 -8.40 -27.24 41.41
N ILE A 126 -7.23 -27.78 41.71
CA ILE A 126 -7.07 -28.94 42.60
C ILE A 126 -7.13 -28.40 44.04
N ALA A 127 -8.22 -28.67 44.74
CA ALA A 127 -8.30 -28.51 46.19
C ALA A 127 -7.86 -29.82 46.87
N SER A 128 -7.01 -29.67 47.89
CA SER A 128 -6.56 -30.73 48.80
C SER A 128 -7.65 -31.12 49.80
#